data_AF-A0A520EPS0-F1
#
_entry.id   AF-A0A520EPS0-F1
#
_cell.length_a   1.000
_cell.length_b   1.000
_cell.length_c   1.000
_cell.angle_alpha   90.00
_cell.angle_beta   90.00
_cell.angle_gamma   90.00
#
_symmetry.space_group_name_H-M   'P 1'
#
loop_
_entity.id
_entity.type
_entity.pdbx_description
1 polymer ?
#
loop_
_entity_poly.entity_id
_entity_poly.type
_entity_poly.pdbx_seq_one_letter_code
_entity_poly.pdbx_strand_id
1 'polypeptide(L)'
;MSLTFEHTTLGQRVLFGTGLVAEHLAAEVARLGAQRVMVISSASEASTADEVTRQIGVTVHHHDVAPHVPIDKANSARSIALHH
;
A
#
# COMPACT_ATOMS: atom_id res chain seq x y z
N MET A 1 -29.79 -11.03 31.87
CA MET A 1 -29.16 -9.95 31.08
C MET A 1 -28.95 -10.49 29.68
N SER A 2 -29.56 -9.88 28.67
CA SER A 2 -29.37 -10.29 27.27
C SER A 2 -28.33 -9.42 26.58
N LEU A 3 -27.40 -10.04 25.86
CA LEU A 3 -26.40 -9.34 25.06
C LEU A 3 -27.07 -8.69 23.84
N THR A 4 -26.87 -7.37 23.66
CA THR A 4 -27.37 -6.59 22.51
C THR A 4 -26.21 -5.83 21.88
N PHE A 5 -25.97 -6.02 20.58
CA PHE A 5 -24.94 -5.30 19.81
C PHE A 5 -25.35 -5.11 18.35
N GLU A 6 -24.76 -4.09 17.71
CA GLU A 6 -24.82 -3.86 16.27
C GLU A 6 -23.42 -4.08 15.69
N HIS A 7 -23.33 -4.84 14.60
CA HIS A 7 -22.08 -5.19 13.96
C HIS A 7 -22.12 -4.83 12.48
N THR A 8 -21.11 -4.05 12.07
CA THR A 8 -20.88 -3.72 10.67
C THR A 8 -19.56 -4.34 10.23
N THR A 9 -19.62 -5.20 9.21
CA THR A 9 -18.41 -5.71 8.53
C THR A 9 -18.07 -4.82 7.35
N LEU A 10 -16.82 -4.37 7.27
CA LEU A 10 -16.31 -3.62 6.12
C LEU A 10 -15.84 -4.55 5.01
N GLY A 11 -16.00 -4.13 3.75
CA GLY A 11 -15.48 -4.87 2.60
C GLY A 11 -13.96 -4.89 2.63
N GLN A 12 -13.37 -6.09 2.56
CA GLN A 12 -11.92 -6.29 2.54
C GLN A 12 -11.57 -7.46 1.62
N ARG A 13 -10.40 -7.38 0.98
CA ARG A 13 -9.80 -8.48 0.22
C ARG A 13 -8.43 -8.77 0.80
N VAL A 14 -8.18 -10.04 1.14
CA VAL A 14 -6.92 -10.51 1.72
C VAL A 14 -6.37 -11.62 0.83
N LEU A 15 -5.15 -11.43 0.32
CA LEU A 15 -4.40 -12.47 -0.38
C LEU A 15 -3.31 -12.98 0.57
N PHE A 16 -3.32 -14.27 0.87
CA PHE A 16 -2.42 -14.88 1.85
C PHE A 16 -1.70 -16.07 1.24
N GLY A 17 -0.37 -16.10 1.36
CA GLY A 17 0.45 -17.20 0.89
C GLY A 17 1.93 -16.88 0.95
N THR A 18 2.72 -17.82 1.46
CA THR A 18 4.18 -17.68 1.58
C THR A 18 4.82 -17.63 0.20
N GLY A 19 5.67 -16.63 -0.05
CA GLY A 19 6.39 -16.48 -1.32
C GLY A 19 5.58 -15.90 -2.47
N LEU A 20 4.29 -15.59 -2.26
CA LEU A 20 3.39 -15.09 -3.32
C LEU A 20 3.29 -13.56 -3.37
N VAL A 21 4.12 -12.82 -2.62
CA VAL A 21 3.92 -11.37 -2.41
C VAL A 21 3.92 -10.56 -3.71
N ALA A 22 4.90 -10.79 -4.60
CA ALA A 22 4.98 -10.09 -5.88
C ALA A 22 3.85 -10.46 -6.83
N GLU A 23 3.46 -11.75 -6.84
CA GLU A 23 2.38 -12.26 -7.69
C GLU A 23 1.03 -11.69 -7.26
N HIS A 24 0.76 -11.73 -5.95
CA HIS A 24 -0.44 -11.15 -5.36
C HIS A 24 -0.53 -9.65 -5.63
N LEU A 25 0.58 -8.92 -5.47
CA LEU A 25 0.58 -7.48 -5.77
C LEU A 25 0.33 -7.22 -7.25
N ALA A 26 0.99 -7.94 -8.16
CA ALA A 26 0.80 -7.79 -9.60
C ALA A 26 -0.65 -8.08 -10.03
N ALA A 27 -1.25 -9.14 -9.49
CA ALA A 27 -2.64 -9.48 -9.74
C ALA A 27 -3.60 -8.37 -9.27
N GLU A 28 -3.34 -7.75 -8.11
CA GLU A 28 -4.17 -6.65 -7.60
C GLU A 28 -3.97 -5.34 -8.37
N VAL A 29 -2.74 -5.00 -8.77
CA VAL A 29 -2.47 -3.86 -9.65
C VAL A 29 -3.23 -4.02 -10.97
N ALA A 30 -3.20 -5.21 -11.58
CA ALA A 30 -3.95 -5.51 -12.78
C ALA A 30 -5.48 -5.46 -12.55
N ARG A 31 -5.97 -6.04 -11.46
CA ARG A 31 -7.41 -6.04 -11.10
C ARG A 31 -7.96 -4.63 -10.87
N LEU A 32 -7.16 -3.76 -10.27
CA LEU A 32 -7.51 -2.35 -10.05
C LEU A 32 -7.34 -1.49 -11.32
N GLY A 33 -6.70 -2.01 -12.36
CA GLY A 33 -6.36 -1.25 -13.56
C GLY A 33 -5.41 -0.09 -13.25
N ALA A 34 -4.59 -0.21 -12.21
CA ALA A 34 -3.70 0.85 -11.77
C ALA A 34 -2.53 1.02 -12.75
N GLN A 35 -2.33 2.26 -13.23
CA GLN A 35 -1.32 2.56 -14.26
C GLN A 35 -0.12 3.32 -13.71
N ARG A 36 -0.30 4.01 -12.58
CA ARG A 36 0.72 4.86 -11.96
C ARG A 36 0.80 4.52 -10.48
N VAL A 37 1.68 3.58 -10.15
CA VAL A 37 1.81 3.05 -8.79
C VAL A 37 2.82 3.89 -8.01
N MET A 38 2.40 4.35 -6.83
CA MET A 38 3.27 4.99 -5.84
C MET A 38 3.50 4.02 -4.68
N VAL A 39 4.76 3.63 -4.47
CA VAL A 39 5.18 2.75 -3.38
C VAL A 39 5.60 3.62 -2.20
N ILE A 40 5.05 3.33 -1.02
CA ILE A 40 5.35 4.03 0.23
C ILE A 40 6.08 3.06 1.15
N SER A 41 7.35 3.35 1.45
CA SER A 41 8.18 2.51 2.33
C SER A 41 9.29 3.33 2.96
N SER A 42 9.76 2.96 4.15
CA SER A 42 10.96 3.64 4.69
C SER A 42 12.19 3.37 3.80
N ALA A 43 13.18 4.25 3.85
CA ALA A 43 14.43 4.06 3.10
C ALA A 43 15.16 2.76 3.53
N SER A 44 15.05 2.37 4.80
CA SER A 44 15.60 1.12 5.33
C SER A 44 14.93 -0.14 4.79
N GLU A 45 13.72 -0.03 4.25
CA GLU A 45 12.94 -1.15 3.70
C GLU A 45 13.01 -1.22 2.18
N ALA A 46 13.91 -0.46 1.54
CA ALA A 46 14.02 -0.40 0.08
C ALA A 46 14.17 -1.80 -0.55
N SER A 47 15.00 -2.67 0.02
CA SER A 47 15.20 -4.03 -0.49
C SER A 47 13.92 -4.87 -0.45
N THR A 48 13.13 -4.76 0.62
CA THR A 48 11.84 -5.43 0.73
C THR A 48 10.84 -4.85 -0.25
N ALA A 49 10.80 -3.53 -0.41
CA ALA A 49 9.94 -2.88 -1.40
C ALA A 49 10.26 -3.33 -2.82
N ASP A 50 11.55 -3.48 -3.16
CA ASP A 50 11.99 -3.99 -4.47
C ASP A 50 11.51 -5.43 -4.70
N GLU A 51 11.67 -6.31 -3.71
CA GLU A 51 11.18 -7.69 -3.81
C GLU A 51 9.66 -7.75 -4.02
N VAL A 52 8.92 -6.97 -3.23
CA VAL A 52 7.45 -6.90 -3.27
C VAL A 52 6.97 -6.37 -4.63
N THR A 53 7.67 -5.39 -5.20
CA THR A 53 7.24 -4.67 -6.39
C THR A 53 7.87 -5.17 -7.69
N ARG A 54 8.71 -6.21 -7.63
CA ARG A 54 9.49 -6.75 -8.77
C ARG A 54 8.69 -7.13 -10.02
N GLN A 55 7.37 -7.30 -9.92
CA GLN A 55 6.47 -7.70 -11.02
C GLN A 55 5.54 -6.58 -11.49
N ILE A 56 5.70 -5.36 -11.00
CA ILE A 56 4.89 -4.20 -11.40
C ILE A 56 5.77 -3.02 -11.81
N GLY A 57 5.21 -2.12 -12.62
CA GLY A 57 5.82 -0.82 -12.86
C GLY A 57 5.53 0.14 -11.69
N VAL A 58 6.57 0.74 -11.13
CA VAL A 58 6.45 1.76 -10.08
C VAL A 58 6.78 3.13 -10.67
N THR A 59 5.88 4.10 -10.48
CA THR A 59 6.04 5.47 -10.96
C THR A 59 6.74 6.35 -9.92
N VAL A 60 6.50 6.08 -8.63
CA VAL A 60 7.08 6.83 -7.52
C VAL A 60 7.47 5.89 -6.40
N HIS A 61 8.71 6.03 -5.90
CA HIS A 61 9.11 5.49 -4.60
C HIS A 61 9.15 6.63 -3.59
N HIS A 62 8.31 6.57 -2.57
CA HIS A 62 8.18 7.61 -1.55
C HIS A 62 8.69 7.12 -0.20
N HIS A 63 9.78 7.74 0.25
CA HIS A 63 10.51 7.32 1.45
C HIS A 63 10.32 8.23 2.66
N ASP A 64 9.59 9.34 2.51
CA ASP A 64 9.40 10.33 3.57
C ASP A 64 8.32 9.91 4.59
N VAL A 65 8.55 8.77 5.23
CA VAL A 65 7.65 8.18 6.24
C VAL A 65 8.17 8.44 7.64
N ALA A 66 7.26 8.53 8.61
CA ALA A 66 7.63 8.60 10.02
C ALA A 66 6.54 8.01 10.92
N PRO A 67 6.91 7.48 12.10
CA PRO A 67 5.94 7.05 13.11
C PRO A 67 4.93 8.15 13.43
N HIS A 68 3.68 7.75 13.68
CA HIS A 68 2.55 8.64 14.00
C HIS A 68 2.12 9.62 12.89
N VAL A 69 2.69 9.51 11.69
CA VAL A 69 2.29 10.25 10.48
C VAL A 69 2.10 11.76 10.73
N PRO A 70 3.20 12.52 10.95
CA PRO A 70 3.13 13.98 11.02
C PRO A 70 2.37 14.58 9.83
N ILE A 71 1.53 15.58 10.09
CA ILE A 71 0.62 16.13 9.08
C ILE A 71 1.36 16.66 7.84
N ASP A 72 2.54 17.25 8.02
CA ASP A 72 3.34 17.78 6.91
C ASP A 72 3.82 16.68 5.96
N LYS A 73 4.19 15.51 6.50
CA LYS A 73 4.57 14.34 5.70
C LYS A 73 3.37 13.79 4.92
N ALA A 74 2.21 13.71 5.57
CA ALA A 74 0.98 13.29 4.89
C ALA A 74 0.62 14.25 3.74
N ASN A 75 0.75 15.55 3.94
CA ASN A 75 0.48 16.55 2.90
C ASN A 75 1.51 16.48 1.76
N SER A 76 2.79 16.30 2.08
CA SER A 76 3.85 16.08 1.09
C SER A 76 3.56 14.86 0.20
N ALA A 77 3.27 13.71 0.82
CA ALA A 77 2.93 12.48 0.11
C ALA A 77 1.71 12.65 -0.82
N ARG A 78 0.65 13.33 -0.34
CA ARG A 78 -0.56 13.62 -1.14
C ARG A 78 -0.25 14.53 -2.32
N SER A 79 0.61 15.54 -2.14
CA SER A 79 1.04 16.41 -3.22
C SER A 79 1.74 15.60 -4.32
N ILE A 80 2.67 14.71 -3.95
CA ILE A 80 3.36 13.84 -4.91
C ILE A 80 2.36 12.96 -5.67
N ALA A 81 1.41 12.34 -4.96
CA ALA A 81 0.39 11.49 -5.56
C ALA A 81 -0.54 12.22 -6.56
N LEU A 82 -0.70 13.54 -6.42
CA LEU A 82 -1.50 14.35 -7.37
C LEU A 82 -0.75 14.68 -8.67
N HIS A 83 0.59 14.80 -8.61
CA HIS A 83 1.40 15.29 -9.72
C HIS A 83 2.10 14.21 -10.55
N HIS A 84 2.11 12.97 -10.07
CA HIS A 84 2.73 11.81 -10.72
C HIS A 84 1.69 10.79 -11.16
#